data_AF-A0AAD2EPR0-F1
#
_entry.id   AF-A0AAD2EPR0-F1
#
_cell.length_a   1.000
_cell.length_b   1.000
_cell.length_c   1.000
_cell.angle_alpha   90.00
_cell.angle_beta   90.00
_cell.angle_gamma   90.00
#
_symmetry.space_group_name_H-M   'P 1'
#
loop_
_entity.id
_entity.type
_entity.pdbx_description
1 polymer ?
#
loop_
_entity_poly.entity_id
_entity_poly.type
_entity_poly.pdbx_seq_one_letter_code
_entity_poly.pdbx_strand_id
1 'polypeptide(L)'
;MHRDTQERGEPKGTYRVKNWAAYNAGLIARGEVTKWIEQSVLASSDVGMSRRGRPCVYPDAVIQMLLGLKQVFRLPLRALQGFAMSLRKLAFADLPVPNYTILSRRAQDLAVILPALRTGEPMHLVVDSTGLKVFGEGEWKVRKHGYSKRRTWRNVHLAMDAKSGQICAALMTHQDVGDADVLPDLFDQLPPGTSMDVVGGDGAYDTKSCHAAIAAAEARPSIPPRESAMPWPDATPGAAWRNAAIGAIATSSRREWKKASGYHRRSLVENLMYRLKTLTGHSLWARIVGSQATEVAIRAGVLNRMTALARPQSVRVARIMPHRESSAFKFDLCNNAIRTDKRNSRKGTFGCLFLWQMSSARHNR
;
A
#
# COMPACT_ATOMS: atom_id res chain seq x y z
N MET A 1 13.30 20.54 -26.62
CA MET A 1 13.03 20.50 -25.17
C MET A 1 14.39 20.46 -24.47
N HIS A 2 14.71 21.41 -23.60
CA HIS A 2 16.02 21.44 -22.91
C HIS A 2 16.22 20.16 -22.10
N ARG A 3 17.40 19.52 -22.21
CA ARG A 3 17.81 18.43 -21.32
C ARG A 3 17.81 18.95 -19.88
N ASP A 4 17.37 18.11 -18.94
CA ASP A 4 17.60 18.32 -17.51
C ASP A 4 19.12 18.40 -17.27
N THR A 5 19.69 19.60 -17.24
CA THR A 5 20.96 19.82 -16.56
C THR A 5 20.73 19.47 -15.11
N GLN A 6 21.47 18.45 -14.64
CA GLN A 6 21.38 17.89 -13.30
C GLN A 6 21.88 18.93 -12.27
N GLU A 7 21.09 19.97 -12.02
CA GLU A 7 21.35 20.93 -10.96
C GLU A 7 21.28 20.21 -9.61
N ARG A 8 22.20 20.56 -8.70
CA ARG A 8 22.29 19.98 -7.35
C ARG A 8 20.91 19.99 -6.69
N GLY A 9 20.39 18.79 -6.41
CA GLY A 9 19.08 18.61 -5.80
C GLY A 9 18.95 19.41 -4.51
N GLU A 10 17.83 20.12 -4.35
CA GLU A 10 17.52 20.84 -3.11
C GLU A 10 17.69 19.91 -1.89
N PRO A 11 18.23 20.42 -0.77
CA PRO A 11 18.37 19.61 0.44
C PRO A 11 17.02 19.07 0.88
N LYS A 12 16.96 17.76 1.19
CA LYS A 12 15.75 17.09 1.66
C LYS A 12 15.13 17.88 2.81
N GLY A 13 13.86 18.24 2.65
CA GLY A 13 13.10 18.93 3.70
C GLY A 13 13.02 18.09 4.97
N THR A 14 13.19 18.72 6.12
CA THR A 14 12.95 18.08 7.42
C THR A 14 11.46 18.18 7.73
N TYR A 15 10.88 17.08 8.21
CA TYR A 15 9.47 17.01 8.57
C TYR A 15 9.31 16.66 10.04
N ARG A 16 8.29 17.22 10.69
CA ARG A 16 7.89 16.89 12.06
C ARG A 16 6.42 16.48 12.08
N VAL A 17 6.11 15.42 12.82
CA VAL A 17 4.73 14.99 13.06
C VAL A 17 4.14 15.81 14.20
N LYS A 18 3.10 16.61 13.93
CA LYS A 18 2.45 17.47 14.95
C LYS A 18 1.64 16.66 15.96
N ASN A 19 0.95 15.63 15.50
CA ASN A 19 0.04 14.81 16.30
C ASN A 19 0.71 13.54 16.86
N TRP A 20 1.96 13.62 17.33
CA TRP A 20 2.75 12.43 17.70
C TRP A 20 2.04 11.51 18.71
N ALA A 21 1.45 12.06 19.77
CA ALA A 21 0.76 11.27 20.79
C ALA A 21 -0.41 10.45 20.19
N ALA A 22 -1.30 11.10 19.45
CA ALA A 22 -2.43 10.45 18.78
C ALA A 22 -1.97 9.46 17.71
N TYR A 23 -0.94 9.83 16.94
CA TYR A 23 -0.35 8.95 15.93
C TYR A 23 0.23 7.68 16.56
N ASN A 24 0.99 7.81 17.66
CA ASN A 24 1.56 6.68 18.37
C ASN A 24 0.49 5.77 19.00
N ALA A 25 -0.53 6.36 19.64
CA ALA A 25 -1.67 5.60 20.14
C ALA A 25 -2.38 4.84 19.01
N GLY A 26 -2.56 5.46 17.86
CA GLY A 26 -3.09 4.81 16.66
C GLY A 26 -2.21 3.68 16.13
N LEU A 27 -0.87 3.80 16.21
CA LEU A 27 0.06 2.74 15.83
C LEU A 27 -0.07 1.53 16.77
N ILE A 28 -0.23 1.75 18.07
CA ILE A 28 -0.52 0.71 19.06
C ILE A 28 -1.87 0.04 18.73
N ALA A 29 -2.90 0.84 18.47
CA ALA A 29 -4.24 0.36 18.15
C ALA A 29 -4.30 -0.51 16.89
N ARG A 30 -3.34 -0.39 15.96
CA ARG A 30 -3.24 -1.32 14.81
C ARG A 30 -3.00 -2.76 15.23
N GLY A 31 -2.37 -2.99 16.38
CA GLY A 31 -2.15 -4.33 16.95
C GLY A 31 -3.33 -4.87 17.75
N GLU A 32 -4.29 -4.03 18.13
CA GLU A 32 -5.46 -4.44 18.90
C GLU A 32 -6.43 -5.23 18.03
N VAL A 33 -6.65 -6.52 18.35
CA VAL A 33 -7.54 -7.41 17.58
C VAL A 33 -8.97 -6.88 17.50
N THR A 34 -9.46 -6.27 18.59
CA THR A 34 -10.81 -5.67 18.66
C THR A 34 -11.01 -4.57 17.63
N LYS A 35 -9.94 -3.86 17.23
CA LYS A 35 -10.00 -2.84 16.18
C LYS A 35 -10.18 -3.44 14.79
N TRP A 36 -10.16 -4.75 14.62
CA TRP A 36 -10.31 -5.46 13.34
C TRP A 36 -11.57 -6.31 13.25
N ILE A 37 -12.34 -6.41 14.34
CA ILE A 37 -13.59 -7.16 14.40
C ILE A 37 -14.72 -6.16 14.62
N GLU A 38 -15.66 -6.11 13.69
CA GLU A 38 -16.82 -5.22 13.78
C GLU A 38 -18.01 -5.98 14.36
N GLN A 39 -18.58 -5.47 15.45
CA GLN A 39 -19.73 -6.12 16.10
C GLN A 39 -20.94 -6.21 15.17
N SER A 40 -21.12 -5.25 14.26
CA SER A 40 -22.15 -5.29 13.21
C SER A 40 -22.02 -6.50 12.29
N VAL A 41 -20.78 -6.92 11.97
CA VAL A 41 -20.51 -8.11 11.15
C VAL A 41 -20.80 -9.41 11.91
N LEU A 42 -20.76 -9.38 13.24
CA LEU A 42 -21.16 -10.50 14.09
C LEU A 42 -22.69 -10.58 14.23
N ALA A 43 -23.37 -9.43 14.19
CA ALA A 43 -24.82 -9.33 14.28
C ALA A 43 -25.55 -9.55 12.95
N SER A 44 -24.86 -9.39 11.80
CA SER A 44 -25.44 -9.56 10.47
C SER A 44 -25.84 -11.02 10.25
N SER A 45 -27.12 -11.29 10.48
CA SER A 45 -27.76 -12.59 10.35
C SER A 45 -28.30 -12.75 8.93
N ASP A 46 -27.44 -12.84 7.91
CA ASP A 46 -27.87 -13.33 6.58
C ASP A 46 -28.05 -14.87 6.56
N VAL A 47 -28.25 -15.45 7.74
CA VAL A 47 -28.66 -16.84 7.94
C VAL A 47 -30.16 -16.92 7.67
N GLY A 48 -30.58 -16.78 6.41
CA GLY A 48 -32.02 -16.82 6.12
C GLY A 48 -32.50 -16.65 4.69
N MET A 49 -31.69 -16.18 3.74
CA MET A 49 -32.15 -16.12 2.34
C MET A 49 -31.97 -17.47 1.66
N SER A 50 -32.99 -18.32 1.75
CA SER A 50 -33.11 -19.56 0.99
C SER A 50 -33.22 -19.28 -0.51
N ARG A 51 -32.10 -19.02 -1.19
CA ARG A 51 -32.02 -19.30 -2.64
C ARG A 51 -31.98 -20.81 -2.78
N ARG A 52 -32.81 -21.40 -3.65
CA ARG A 52 -32.82 -22.85 -3.95
C ARG A 52 -31.37 -23.35 -4.09
N GLY A 53 -30.90 -24.14 -3.12
CA GLY A 53 -29.50 -24.55 -2.97
C GLY A 53 -29.03 -24.62 -1.52
N ARG A 54 -27.75 -25.00 -1.33
CA ARG A 54 -27.11 -25.12 -0.01
C ARG A 54 -27.11 -23.76 0.72
N PRO A 55 -27.50 -23.68 2.00
CA PRO A 55 -27.54 -22.42 2.75
C PRO A 55 -26.19 -21.68 2.74
N CYS A 56 -26.22 -20.35 2.60
CA CYS A 56 -25.05 -19.50 2.78
C CYS A 56 -24.76 -19.39 4.29
N VAL A 57 -23.86 -20.25 4.80
CA VAL A 57 -23.55 -20.33 6.23
C VAL A 57 -22.71 -19.14 6.72
N TYR A 58 -22.02 -18.43 5.83
CA TYR A 58 -21.08 -17.37 6.18
C TYR A 58 -21.26 -16.14 5.26
N PRO A 59 -21.63 -14.97 5.81
CA PRO A 59 -21.70 -13.71 5.06
C PRO A 59 -20.34 -13.30 4.50
N ASP A 60 -20.32 -12.57 3.37
CA ASP A 60 -19.08 -12.08 2.77
C ASP A 60 -18.30 -11.12 3.68
N ALA A 61 -19.02 -10.32 4.48
CA ALA A 61 -18.41 -9.44 5.48
C ALA A 61 -17.56 -10.23 6.50
N VAL A 62 -18.02 -11.40 6.94
CA VAL A 62 -17.26 -12.29 7.85
C VAL A 62 -16.01 -12.82 7.14
N ILE A 63 -16.14 -13.28 5.89
CA ILE A 63 -15.01 -13.80 5.11
C ILE A 63 -13.96 -12.69 4.90
N GLN A 64 -14.39 -11.50 4.49
CA GLN A 64 -13.53 -10.33 4.33
C GLN A 64 -12.83 -9.94 5.64
N MET A 65 -13.56 -9.91 6.76
CA MET A 65 -13.00 -9.61 8.08
C MET A 65 -11.92 -10.62 8.49
N LEU A 66 -12.18 -11.92 8.39
CA LEU A 66 -11.22 -12.97 8.74
C LEU A 66 -9.99 -12.94 7.82
N LEU A 67 -10.19 -12.75 6.52
CA LEU A 67 -9.08 -12.59 5.58
C LEU A 67 -8.33 -11.26 5.81
N GLY A 68 -8.99 -10.22 6.35
CA GLY A 68 -8.35 -9.00 6.84
C GLY A 68 -7.41 -9.28 8.01
N LEU A 69 -7.88 -9.99 9.04
CA LEU A 69 -7.06 -10.46 10.17
C LEU A 69 -5.85 -11.27 9.68
N LYS A 70 -6.05 -12.10 8.65
CA LYS A 70 -4.97 -12.84 7.99
C LYS A 70 -3.84 -11.92 7.53
N GLN A 71 -4.18 -10.82 6.86
CA GLN A 71 -3.20 -9.88 6.32
C GLN A 71 -2.52 -9.08 7.43
N VAL A 72 -3.29 -8.64 8.43
CA VAL A 72 -2.78 -7.85 9.57
C VAL A 72 -1.78 -8.66 10.39
N PHE A 73 -2.15 -9.86 10.81
CA PHE A 73 -1.36 -10.72 11.70
C PHE A 73 -0.45 -11.71 10.97
N ARG A 74 -0.37 -11.58 9.64
CA ARG A 74 0.46 -12.41 8.77
C ARG A 74 0.25 -13.94 8.92
N LEU A 75 -0.99 -14.37 9.12
CA LEU A 75 -1.33 -15.77 9.43
C LEU A 75 -1.54 -16.64 8.17
N PRO A 76 -1.02 -17.87 8.08
CA PRO A 76 -1.51 -18.88 7.13
C PRO A 76 -3.00 -19.21 7.38
N LEU A 77 -3.74 -19.71 6.38
CA LEU A 77 -5.19 -19.96 6.52
C LEU A 77 -5.55 -20.94 7.66
N ARG A 78 -4.75 -21.98 7.89
CA ARG A 78 -4.96 -22.91 9.02
C ARG A 78 -4.71 -22.25 10.38
N ALA A 79 -3.66 -21.42 10.47
CA ALA A 79 -3.37 -20.66 11.68
C ALA A 79 -4.47 -19.62 11.95
N LEU A 80 -4.99 -18.97 10.90
CA LEU A 80 -6.13 -18.07 10.99
C LEU A 80 -7.38 -18.77 11.55
N GLN A 81 -7.68 -19.99 11.10
CA GLN A 81 -8.79 -20.77 11.67
C GLN A 81 -8.58 -21.00 13.18
N GLY A 82 -7.41 -21.49 13.59
CA GLY A 82 -7.10 -21.69 15.01
C GLY A 82 -7.14 -20.40 15.84
N PHE A 83 -6.66 -19.30 15.25
CA PHE A 83 -6.72 -17.96 15.84
C PHE A 83 -8.16 -17.51 16.05
N ALA A 84 -9.01 -17.58 15.02
CA ALA A 84 -10.43 -17.24 15.12
C ALA A 84 -11.18 -18.14 16.11
N MET A 85 -10.87 -19.44 16.17
CA MET A 85 -11.42 -20.34 17.20
C MET A 85 -11.05 -19.89 18.61
N SER A 86 -9.84 -19.39 18.82
CA SER A 86 -9.39 -18.88 20.12
C SER A 86 -10.11 -17.57 20.48
N LEU A 87 -10.24 -16.65 19.52
CA LEU A 87 -10.99 -15.41 19.70
C LEU A 87 -12.45 -15.68 20.05
N ARG A 88 -13.07 -16.67 19.39
CA ARG A 88 -14.44 -17.08 19.70
C ARG A 88 -14.59 -17.54 21.15
N LYS A 89 -13.66 -18.37 21.63
CA LYS A 89 -13.68 -18.89 23.01
C LYS A 89 -13.45 -17.81 24.07
N LEU A 90 -12.63 -16.81 23.77
CA LEU A 90 -12.15 -15.85 24.77
C LEU A 90 -12.98 -14.56 24.84
N ALA A 91 -13.44 -14.04 23.70
CA ALA A 91 -14.00 -12.68 23.66
C ALA A 91 -15.17 -12.47 22.67
N PHE A 92 -15.37 -13.39 21.71
CA PHE A 92 -16.38 -13.21 20.65
C PHE A 92 -17.21 -14.50 20.46
N ALA A 93 -18.04 -14.86 21.45
CA ALA A 93 -18.77 -16.13 21.47
C ALA A 93 -19.56 -16.43 20.16
N ASP A 94 -20.14 -15.37 19.58
CA ASP A 94 -20.94 -15.42 18.36
C ASP A 94 -20.13 -15.35 17.07
N LEU A 95 -18.78 -15.27 17.14
CA LEU A 95 -17.93 -15.22 15.94
C LEU A 95 -18.09 -16.50 15.11
N PRO A 96 -18.66 -16.43 13.89
CA PRO A 96 -18.67 -17.56 13.00
C PRO A 96 -17.25 -17.88 12.52
N VAL A 97 -16.83 -19.13 12.64
CA VAL A 97 -15.47 -19.58 12.24
C VAL A 97 -15.56 -20.62 11.12
N PRO A 98 -15.47 -20.19 9.84
CA PRO A 98 -15.37 -21.09 8.72
C PRO A 98 -14.07 -21.91 8.77
N ASN A 99 -14.09 -23.11 8.20
CA ASN A 99 -12.86 -23.86 8.00
C ASN A 99 -11.95 -23.18 6.95
N TYR A 100 -10.66 -23.47 7.00
CA TYR A 100 -9.66 -22.88 6.09
C TYR A 100 -9.96 -23.14 4.61
N THR A 101 -10.62 -24.25 4.29
CA THR A 101 -11.01 -24.62 2.93
C THR A 101 -12.12 -23.70 2.40
N ILE A 102 -13.10 -23.34 3.23
CA ILE A 102 -14.16 -22.37 2.89
C ILE A 102 -13.54 -21.00 2.65
N LEU A 103 -12.66 -20.55 3.55
CA LEU A 103 -11.94 -19.28 3.37
C LEU A 103 -11.16 -19.26 2.05
N SER A 104 -10.44 -20.35 1.73
CA SER A 104 -9.69 -20.46 0.47
C SER A 104 -10.57 -20.46 -0.77
N ARG A 105 -11.74 -21.09 -0.72
CA ARG A 105 -12.68 -21.15 -1.85
C ARG A 105 -13.36 -19.80 -2.04
N ARG A 106 -13.92 -19.22 -0.96
CA ARG A 106 -14.60 -17.92 -1.00
C ARG A 106 -13.66 -16.78 -1.39
N ALA A 107 -12.39 -16.85 -1.02
CA ALA A 107 -11.41 -15.85 -1.45
C ALA A 107 -11.24 -15.75 -2.97
N GLN A 108 -11.64 -16.75 -3.78
CA GLN A 108 -11.51 -16.67 -5.24
C GLN A 108 -12.46 -15.65 -5.87
N ASP A 109 -13.67 -15.53 -5.31
CA ASP A 109 -14.77 -14.78 -5.91
C ASP A 109 -15.35 -13.71 -4.96
N LEU A 110 -14.66 -13.43 -3.85
CA LEU A 110 -15.09 -12.44 -2.86
C LEU A 110 -14.99 -11.03 -3.44
N ALA A 111 -16.13 -10.37 -3.61
CA ALA A 111 -16.20 -8.94 -3.87
C ALA A 111 -15.81 -8.18 -2.60
N VAL A 112 -14.62 -7.58 -2.60
CA VAL A 112 -14.10 -6.83 -1.44
C VAL A 112 -14.64 -5.42 -1.49
N ILE A 113 -15.38 -5.03 -0.46
CA ILE A 113 -15.85 -3.66 -0.31
C ILE A 113 -14.77 -2.87 0.42
N LEU A 114 -14.19 -1.88 -0.25
CA LEU A 114 -13.32 -0.90 0.40
C LEU A 114 -14.18 0.04 1.25
N PRO A 115 -13.74 0.44 2.46
CA PRO A 115 -14.50 1.37 3.29
C PRO A 115 -14.83 2.65 2.53
N ALA A 116 -16.09 3.10 2.64
CA ALA A 116 -16.58 4.26 1.90
C ALA A 116 -15.72 5.51 2.16
N LEU A 117 -15.37 6.18 1.06
CA LEU A 117 -14.69 7.47 1.07
C LEU A 117 -15.65 8.52 1.65
N ARG A 118 -15.12 9.45 2.46
CA ARG A 118 -15.93 10.58 2.93
C ARG A 118 -16.30 11.45 1.74
N THR A 119 -17.58 11.53 1.44
CA THR A 119 -18.17 12.35 0.38
C THR A 119 -18.31 13.79 0.84
N GLY A 120 -17.98 14.73 -0.05
CA GLY A 120 -18.27 16.16 0.12
C GLY A 120 -17.36 17.08 -0.68
N GLU A 121 -16.06 16.77 -0.76
CA GLU A 121 -15.09 17.56 -1.52
C GLU A 121 -14.60 16.81 -2.77
N PRO A 122 -14.30 17.54 -3.86
CA PRO A 122 -13.61 16.97 -5.02
C PRO A 122 -12.29 16.31 -4.62
N MET A 123 -12.11 15.08 -5.11
CA MET A 123 -10.96 14.23 -4.82
C MET A 123 -9.72 14.65 -5.61
N HIS A 124 -8.55 14.46 -4.99
CA HIS A 124 -7.26 14.63 -5.65
C HIS A 124 -6.64 13.24 -5.82
N LEU A 125 -7.03 12.56 -6.87
CA LEU A 125 -6.67 11.17 -7.12
C LEU A 125 -5.22 11.10 -7.61
N VAL A 126 -4.39 10.29 -6.96
CA VAL A 126 -3.04 9.96 -7.41
C VAL A 126 -2.95 8.46 -7.67
N VAL A 127 -2.43 8.09 -8.83
CA VAL A 127 -2.35 6.71 -9.32
C VAL A 127 -0.90 6.35 -9.59
N ASP A 128 -0.53 5.15 -9.17
CA ASP A 128 0.76 4.53 -9.46
C ASP A 128 0.61 3.00 -9.36
N SER A 129 1.60 2.27 -9.86
CA SER A 129 1.62 0.81 -9.82
C SER A 129 2.83 0.27 -9.06
N THR A 130 2.71 -0.96 -8.58
CA THR A 130 3.83 -1.65 -7.92
C THR A 130 3.79 -3.16 -8.13
N GLY A 131 4.95 -3.76 -8.35
CA GLY A 131 5.05 -5.22 -8.47
C GLY A 131 5.00 -5.92 -7.11
N LEU A 132 4.14 -6.92 -6.98
CA LEU A 132 4.16 -7.94 -5.91
C LEU A 132 4.63 -9.28 -6.45
N LYS A 133 5.53 -9.95 -5.72
CA LYS A 133 6.05 -11.26 -6.12
C LYS A 133 4.97 -12.34 -5.96
N VAL A 134 4.78 -13.19 -6.96
CA VAL A 134 3.96 -14.40 -6.78
C VAL A 134 4.78 -15.44 -6.03
N PHE A 135 4.15 -16.19 -5.13
CA PHE A 135 4.81 -17.29 -4.42
C PHE A 135 5.58 -18.19 -5.41
N GLY A 136 6.88 -18.35 -5.15
CA GLY A 136 7.81 -19.04 -6.03
C GLY A 136 9.04 -19.48 -5.25
N GLU A 137 10.14 -19.78 -5.94
CA GLU A 137 11.34 -20.29 -5.27
C GLU A 137 11.91 -19.28 -4.27
N GLY A 138 12.26 -19.80 -3.08
CA GLY A 138 12.89 -19.02 -2.01
C GLY A 138 14.29 -18.55 -2.40
N GLU A 139 14.72 -17.42 -1.84
CA GLU A 139 15.99 -16.79 -2.19
C GLU A 139 17.20 -17.70 -1.94
N TRP A 140 17.16 -18.49 -0.86
CA TRP A 140 18.18 -19.48 -0.55
C TRP A 140 18.29 -20.56 -1.63
N LYS A 141 17.15 -21.13 -2.08
CA LYS A 141 17.12 -22.13 -3.15
C LYS A 141 17.73 -21.55 -4.43
N VAL A 142 17.29 -20.36 -4.83
CA VAL A 142 17.80 -19.69 -6.04
C VAL A 142 19.30 -19.42 -5.93
N ARG A 143 19.78 -19.01 -4.75
CA ARG A 143 21.20 -18.73 -4.51
C ARG A 143 22.07 -19.99 -4.50
N LYS A 144 21.54 -21.12 -4.03
CA LYS A 144 22.30 -22.37 -3.87
C LYS A 144 22.22 -23.31 -5.06
N HIS A 145 21.06 -23.37 -5.71
CA HIS A 145 20.74 -24.38 -6.73
C HIS A 145 20.28 -23.77 -8.06
N GLY A 146 20.35 -22.45 -8.22
CA GLY A 146 19.84 -21.76 -9.40
C GLY A 146 18.31 -21.70 -9.44
N TYR A 147 17.78 -21.13 -10.51
CA TYR A 147 16.33 -21.06 -10.74
C TYR A 147 15.85 -22.33 -11.46
N SER A 148 14.78 -22.95 -10.97
CA SER A 148 14.06 -23.97 -11.75
C SER A 148 12.77 -23.42 -12.36
N LYS A 149 12.28 -22.29 -11.86
CA LYS A 149 11.08 -21.60 -12.37
C LYS A 149 11.35 -20.11 -12.54
N ARG A 150 10.79 -19.51 -13.60
CA ARG A 150 10.87 -18.07 -13.84
C ARG A 150 10.19 -17.32 -12.69
N ARG A 151 10.81 -16.23 -12.24
CA ARG A 151 10.18 -15.32 -11.26
C ARG A 151 8.97 -14.66 -11.93
N THR A 152 7.84 -14.68 -11.24
CA THR A 152 6.61 -14.03 -11.70
C THR A 152 6.20 -13.00 -10.67
N TRP A 153 5.75 -11.84 -11.15
CA TRP A 153 5.12 -10.81 -10.36
C TRP A 153 3.73 -10.50 -10.89
N ARG A 154 2.95 -9.79 -10.07
CA ARG A 154 1.69 -9.16 -10.43
C ARG A 154 1.85 -7.66 -10.25
N ASN A 155 1.34 -6.89 -11.20
CA ASN A 155 1.28 -5.44 -11.06
C ASN A 155 0.05 -5.11 -10.23
N VAL A 156 0.23 -4.27 -9.22
CA VAL A 156 -0.83 -3.77 -8.35
C VAL A 156 -0.92 -2.27 -8.56
N HIS A 157 -2.02 -1.83 -9.15
CA HIS A 157 -2.35 -0.45 -9.41
C HIS A 157 -3.21 0.06 -8.27
N LEU A 158 -2.79 1.16 -7.64
CA LEU A 158 -3.55 1.77 -6.55
C LEU A 158 -3.90 3.21 -6.93
N ALA A 159 -5.17 3.55 -6.78
CA ALA A 159 -5.64 4.92 -6.83
C ALA A 159 -5.93 5.39 -5.41
N MET A 160 -5.32 6.50 -5.00
CA MET A 160 -5.44 7.04 -3.65
C MET A 160 -5.88 8.50 -3.71
N ASP A 161 -6.80 8.89 -2.86
CA ASP A 161 -7.07 10.31 -2.64
C ASP A 161 -5.94 10.93 -1.78
N ALA A 162 -5.22 11.89 -2.36
CA ALA A 162 -4.10 12.56 -1.73
C ALA A 162 -4.51 13.35 -0.46
N LYS A 163 -5.78 13.79 -0.37
CA LYS A 163 -6.28 14.54 0.80
C LYS A 163 -6.54 13.64 1.99
N SER A 164 -7.23 12.52 1.82
CA SER A 164 -7.55 11.58 2.89
C SER A 164 -6.44 10.55 3.17
N GLY A 165 -5.65 10.22 2.14
CA GLY A 165 -4.71 9.11 2.16
C GLY A 165 -5.40 7.74 2.09
N GLN A 166 -6.68 7.70 1.70
CA GLN A 166 -7.44 6.48 1.49
C GLN A 166 -7.25 5.97 0.07
N ILE A 167 -7.11 4.66 -0.07
CA ILE A 167 -7.17 3.94 -1.33
C ILE A 167 -8.64 3.90 -1.77
N CYS A 168 -8.89 4.42 -2.96
CA CYS A 168 -10.21 4.54 -3.57
C CYS A 168 -10.49 3.38 -4.52
N ALA A 169 -9.46 2.93 -5.25
CA ALA A 169 -9.52 1.80 -6.16
C ALA A 169 -8.22 1.01 -6.12
N ALA A 170 -8.30 -0.29 -6.36
CA ALA A 170 -7.14 -1.17 -6.42
C ALA A 170 -7.37 -2.26 -7.48
N LEU A 171 -6.47 -2.36 -8.45
CA LEU A 171 -6.53 -3.39 -9.47
C LEU A 171 -5.24 -4.20 -9.52
N MET A 172 -5.36 -5.51 -9.70
CA MET A 172 -4.23 -6.38 -9.94
C MET A 172 -4.25 -6.85 -11.40
N THR A 173 -3.15 -6.65 -12.11
CA THR A 173 -2.99 -7.15 -13.48
C THR A 173 -1.77 -8.06 -13.62
N HIS A 174 -1.70 -8.72 -14.77
CA HIS A 174 -0.49 -9.39 -15.22
C HIS A 174 0.58 -8.37 -15.63
N GLN A 175 1.83 -8.83 -15.73
CA GLN A 175 3.01 -7.98 -15.92
C GLN A 175 3.09 -7.27 -17.29
N ASP A 176 2.31 -7.74 -18.25
CA ASP A 176 2.23 -7.31 -19.64
C ASP A 176 1.20 -6.20 -19.87
N VAL A 177 0.34 -5.94 -18.88
CA VAL A 177 -0.61 -4.81 -18.93
C VAL A 177 0.10 -3.54 -18.50
N GLY A 178 0.05 -2.51 -19.35
CA GLY A 178 0.64 -1.21 -19.08
C GLY A 178 -0.16 -0.41 -18.06
N ASP A 179 0.53 0.42 -17.27
CA ASP A 179 -0.10 1.25 -16.23
C ASP A 179 -1.17 2.19 -16.80
N ALA A 180 -0.92 2.76 -17.98
CA ALA A 180 -1.83 3.69 -18.64
C ALA A 180 -3.12 3.03 -19.14
N ASP A 181 -3.13 1.71 -19.34
CA ASP A 181 -4.32 0.98 -19.83
C ASP A 181 -5.32 0.71 -18.70
N VAL A 182 -4.87 0.80 -17.44
CA VAL A 182 -5.64 0.45 -16.24
C VAL A 182 -6.39 1.64 -15.64
N LEU A 183 -6.07 2.87 -16.04
CA LEU A 183 -6.68 4.07 -15.47
C LEU A 183 -8.23 4.09 -15.56
N PRO A 184 -8.86 3.72 -16.70
CA PRO A 184 -10.32 3.65 -16.79
C PRO A 184 -10.92 2.61 -15.82
N ASP A 185 -10.33 1.42 -15.72
CA ASP A 185 -10.80 0.36 -14.83
C ASP A 185 -10.73 0.76 -13.34
N LEU A 186 -9.81 1.66 -12.98
CA LEU A 186 -9.74 2.24 -11.64
C LEU A 186 -10.84 3.28 -11.40
N PHE A 187 -11.28 3.99 -12.44
CA PHE A 187 -12.37 4.97 -12.32
C PHE A 187 -13.72 4.25 -12.16
N ASP A 188 -13.92 3.12 -12.85
CA ASP A 188 -15.14 2.32 -12.75
C ASP A 188 -15.38 1.73 -11.35
N GLN A 189 -14.33 1.63 -10.53
CA GLN A 189 -14.44 1.20 -9.12
C GLN A 189 -14.87 2.34 -8.18
N LEU A 190 -14.81 3.59 -8.63
CA LEU A 190 -15.22 4.73 -7.80
C LEU A 190 -16.74 4.80 -7.71
N PRO A 191 -17.31 5.22 -6.56
CA PRO A 191 -18.75 5.41 -6.45
C PRO A 191 -19.28 6.36 -7.54
N PRO A 192 -20.45 6.09 -8.13
CA PRO A 192 -21.07 6.98 -9.11
C PRO A 192 -21.23 8.40 -8.56
N GLY A 193 -20.93 9.42 -9.38
CA GLY A 193 -21.01 10.82 -8.97
C GLY A 193 -19.84 11.30 -8.10
N THR A 194 -18.78 10.52 -7.95
CA THR A 194 -17.55 10.98 -7.28
C THR A 194 -16.90 12.10 -8.10
N SER A 195 -16.90 13.32 -7.55
CA SER A 195 -16.22 14.46 -8.16
C SER A 195 -14.70 14.36 -7.98
N MET A 196 -13.95 14.50 -9.07
CA MET A 196 -12.49 14.55 -9.08
C MET A 196 -12.03 15.92 -9.61
N ASP A 197 -11.18 16.60 -8.86
CA ASP A 197 -10.61 17.89 -9.29
C ASP A 197 -9.27 17.68 -10.00
N VAL A 198 -8.44 16.77 -9.49
CA VAL A 198 -7.12 16.48 -10.06
C VAL A 198 -6.89 14.99 -10.12
N VAL A 199 -6.37 14.52 -11.27
CA VAL A 199 -5.87 13.15 -11.45
C VAL A 199 -4.37 13.22 -11.75
N GLY A 200 -3.55 12.70 -10.84
CA GLY A 200 -2.10 12.69 -10.93
C GLY A 200 -1.56 11.29 -11.22
N GLY A 201 -0.56 11.23 -12.09
CA GLY A 201 0.14 10.00 -12.46
C GLY A 201 1.55 10.33 -12.94
N ASP A 202 2.37 9.32 -13.16
CA ASP A 202 3.68 9.53 -13.78
C ASP A 202 3.61 9.77 -15.29
N GLY A 203 4.76 9.98 -15.94
CA GLY A 203 4.81 10.21 -17.39
C GLY A 203 4.39 8.99 -18.24
N ALA A 204 4.25 7.80 -17.65
CA ALA A 204 3.71 6.65 -18.38
C ALA A 204 2.23 6.86 -18.74
N TYR A 205 1.47 7.54 -17.87
CA TYR A 205 0.07 7.93 -18.07
C TYR A 205 -0.12 9.09 -19.08
N ASP A 206 0.95 9.63 -19.68
CA ASP A 206 0.84 10.65 -20.74
C ASP A 206 0.41 10.02 -22.09
N THR A 207 -0.82 9.48 -22.12
CA THR A 207 -1.42 8.84 -23.29
C THR A 207 -2.77 9.47 -23.63
N LYS A 208 -3.19 9.39 -24.89
CA LYS A 208 -4.48 9.94 -25.33
C LYS A 208 -5.66 9.30 -24.59
N SER A 209 -5.60 7.99 -24.32
CA SER A 209 -6.63 7.26 -23.56
C SER A 209 -6.76 7.77 -22.13
N CYS A 210 -5.65 7.96 -21.42
CA CYS A 210 -5.65 8.51 -20.07
C CYS A 210 -6.21 9.94 -20.04
N HIS A 211 -5.74 10.81 -20.93
CA HIS A 211 -6.24 12.20 -20.99
C HIS A 211 -7.72 12.27 -21.39
N ALA A 212 -8.19 11.37 -22.25
CA ALA A 212 -9.61 11.25 -22.58
C ALA A 212 -10.46 10.82 -21.38
N ALA A 213 -10.02 9.81 -20.62
CA ALA A 213 -10.70 9.37 -19.41
C ALA A 213 -10.75 10.46 -18.33
N ILE A 214 -9.64 11.19 -18.14
CA ILE A 214 -9.56 12.32 -17.20
C ILE A 214 -10.48 13.47 -17.64
N ALA A 215 -10.52 13.77 -18.95
CA ALA A 215 -11.40 14.80 -19.50
C ALA A 215 -12.88 14.42 -19.36
N ALA A 216 -13.24 13.15 -19.60
CA ALA A 216 -14.61 12.65 -19.41
C ALA A 216 -15.05 12.70 -17.94
N ALA A 217 -14.11 12.60 -17.01
CA ALA A 217 -14.33 12.79 -15.58
C ALA A 217 -14.32 14.28 -15.14
N GLU A 218 -14.20 15.22 -16.08
CA GLU A 218 -14.10 16.67 -15.84
C GLU A 218 -12.97 17.08 -14.88
N ALA A 219 -11.93 16.25 -14.79
CA ALA A 219 -10.81 16.45 -13.87
C ALA A 219 -9.59 17.06 -14.58
N ARG A 220 -8.73 17.75 -13.84
CA ARG A 220 -7.47 18.28 -14.36
C ARG A 220 -6.35 17.23 -14.27
N PRO A 221 -5.60 16.95 -15.35
CA PRO A 221 -4.43 16.07 -15.27
C PRO A 221 -3.25 16.76 -14.57
N SER A 222 -2.65 16.07 -13.61
CA SER A 222 -1.34 16.36 -13.02
C SER A 222 -0.35 15.27 -13.45
N ILE A 223 -0.20 15.12 -14.78
CA ILE A 223 0.65 14.14 -15.46
C ILE A 223 1.72 14.91 -16.24
N PRO A 224 3.01 14.62 -16.03
CA PRO A 224 4.08 15.35 -16.69
C PRO A 224 4.18 14.87 -18.15
N PRO A 225 4.15 15.78 -19.14
CA PRO A 225 4.35 15.40 -20.54
C PRO A 225 5.65 14.62 -20.75
N ARG A 226 5.65 13.65 -21.66
CA ARG A 226 6.86 12.89 -22.03
C ARG A 226 7.95 13.81 -22.58
N GLU A 227 9.19 13.35 -22.51
CA GLU A 227 10.31 14.06 -23.12
C GLU A 227 10.06 14.20 -24.64
N SER A 228 10.29 15.41 -25.17
CA SER A 228 10.02 15.75 -26.57
C SER A 228 8.55 15.63 -27.00
N ALA A 229 7.62 15.72 -26.05
CA ALA A 229 6.19 15.78 -26.35
C ALA A 229 5.84 16.95 -27.27
N MET A 230 5.20 16.64 -28.40
CA MET A 230 4.60 17.63 -29.29
C MET A 230 3.13 17.89 -28.91
N PRO A 231 2.58 19.08 -29.22
CA PRO A 231 1.17 19.35 -29.06
C PRO A 231 0.31 18.35 -29.82
N TRP A 232 -0.81 17.94 -29.23
CA TRP A 232 -1.84 17.16 -29.92
C TRP A 232 -2.83 18.10 -30.63
N PRO A 233 -3.56 17.63 -31.66
CA PRO A 233 -4.64 18.41 -32.25
C PRO A 233 -5.69 18.80 -31.22
N ASP A 234 -6.21 20.03 -31.28
CA ASP A 234 -7.14 20.58 -30.28
C ASP A 234 -8.45 19.79 -30.15
N ALA A 235 -8.87 19.10 -31.22
CA ALA A 235 -10.03 18.20 -31.19
C ALA A 235 -9.82 16.94 -30.34
N THR A 236 -8.59 16.64 -29.91
CA THR A 236 -8.30 15.46 -29.09
C THR A 236 -8.75 15.71 -27.65
N PRO A 237 -9.57 14.82 -27.05
CA PRO A 237 -9.99 14.95 -25.66
C PRO A 237 -8.81 15.11 -24.69
N GLY A 238 -8.87 16.11 -23.82
CA GLY A 238 -7.82 16.43 -22.85
C GLY A 238 -6.57 17.11 -23.42
N ALA A 239 -6.47 17.34 -24.74
CA ALA A 239 -5.30 17.99 -25.35
C ALA A 239 -5.08 19.42 -24.85
N ALA A 240 -6.14 20.17 -24.54
CA ALA A 240 -6.01 21.54 -24.03
C ALA A 240 -5.12 21.61 -22.77
N TRP A 241 -5.37 20.76 -21.76
CA TRP A 241 -4.54 20.72 -20.55
C TRP A 241 -3.11 20.28 -20.82
N ARG A 242 -2.94 19.24 -21.66
CA ARG A 242 -1.62 18.71 -22.00
C ARG A 242 -0.77 19.70 -22.79
N ASN A 243 -1.34 20.33 -23.81
CA ASN A 243 -0.68 21.32 -24.66
C ASN A 243 -0.33 22.57 -23.83
N ALA A 244 -1.22 23.01 -22.94
CA ALA A 244 -0.92 24.08 -21.99
C ALA A 244 0.24 23.72 -21.05
N ALA A 245 0.32 22.46 -20.58
CA ALA A 245 1.46 21.99 -19.80
C ALA A 245 2.77 21.99 -20.59
N ILE A 246 2.75 21.57 -21.87
CA ILE A 246 3.92 21.64 -22.76
C ILE A 246 4.38 23.08 -22.94
N GLY A 247 3.46 24.01 -23.23
CA GLY A 247 3.75 25.42 -23.36
C GLY A 247 4.35 26.01 -22.07
N ALA A 248 3.73 25.76 -20.92
CA ALA A 248 4.23 26.22 -19.62
C ALA A 248 5.65 25.69 -19.33
N ILE A 249 5.94 24.43 -19.65
CA ILE A 249 7.27 23.84 -19.48
C ILE A 249 8.28 24.47 -20.44
N ALA A 250 7.88 24.82 -21.66
CA ALA A 250 8.75 25.46 -22.64
C ALA A 250 9.08 26.92 -22.26
N THR A 251 8.13 27.64 -21.66
CA THR A 251 8.32 29.03 -21.22
C THR A 251 9.10 29.16 -19.91
N SER A 252 8.88 28.24 -18.98
CA SER A 252 9.48 28.27 -17.63
C SER A 252 10.47 27.12 -17.48
N SER A 253 10.09 26.07 -16.77
CA SER A 253 10.85 24.84 -16.66
C SER A 253 9.94 23.69 -16.22
N ARG A 254 10.38 22.45 -16.44
CA ARG A 254 9.69 21.26 -15.92
C ARG A 254 9.58 21.29 -14.39
N ARG A 255 10.59 21.86 -13.72
CA ARG A 255 10.63 22.03 -12.26
C ARG A 255 9.57 23.00 -11.77
N GLU A 256 9.45 24.17 -12.40
CA GLU A 256 8.43 25.16 -12.04
C GLU A 256 7.02 24.66 -12.34
N TRP A 257 6.84 23.99 -13.48
CA TRP A 257 5.57 23.34 -13.79
C TRP A 257 5.19 22.32 -12.71
N LYS A 258 6.10 21.44 -12.28
CA LYS A 258 5.84 20.46 -11.21
C LYS A 258 5.43 21.12 -9.88
N LYS A 259 5.99 22.29 -9.57
CA LYS A 259 5.63 23.07 -8.39
C LYS A 259 4.24 23.69 -8.54
N ALA A 260 3.94 24.31 -9.68
CA ALA A 260 2.68 24.98 -9.97
C ALA A 260 1.50 24.00 -10.13
N SER A 261 1.72 22.83 -10.74
CA SER A 261 0.69 21.80 -10.97
C SER A 261 0.39 20.93 -9.74
N GLY A 262 1.12 21.13 -8.63
CA GLY A 262 0.99 20.29 -7.44
C GLY A 262 1.48 18.84 -7.63
N TYR A 263 2.24 18.56 -8.70
CA TYR A 263 2.72 17.22 -9.07
C TYR A 263 3.39 16.45 -7.94
N HIS A 264 4.05 17.16 -7.00
CA HIS A 264 4.73 16.55 -5.86
C HIS A 264 3.81 15.71 -4.95
N ARG A 265 2.48 15.91 -5.00
CA ARG A 265 1.50 15.04 -4.31
C ARG A 265 1.57 13.58 -4.75
N ARG A 266 2.08 13.29 -5.96
CA ARG A 266 2.35 11.91 -6.43
C ARG A 266 3.25 11.11 -5.49
N SER A 267 4.19 11.76 -4.79
CA SER A 267 5.04 11.06 -3.82
C SER A 267 4.26 10.38 -2.67
N LEU A 268 2.99 10.76 -2.45
CA LEU A 268 2.13 10.12 -1.46
C LEU A 268 1.76 8.69 -1.89
N VAL A 269 1.49 8.44 -3.18
CA VAL A 269 1.16 7.08 -3.65
C VAL A 269 2.39 6.18 -3.64
N GLU A 270 3.59 6.70 -3.89
CA GLU A 270 4.84 5.94 -3.66
C GLU A 270 4.99 5.50 -2.19
N ASN A 271 4.71 6.41 -1.25
CA ASN A 271 4.71 6.08 0.18
C ASN A 271 3.62 5.05 0.53
N LEU A 272 2.47 5.10 -0.13
CA LEU A 272 1.44 4.08 0.00
C LEU A 272 1.94 2.71 -0.47
N MET A 273 2.60 2.63 -1.62
CA MET A 273 3.19 1.38 -2.13
C MET A 273 4.25 0.83 -1.17
N TYR A 274 5.08 1.70 -0.60
CA TYR A 274 6.02 1.32 0.44
C TYR A 274 5.31 0.74 1.66
N ARG A 275 4.25 1.39 2.15
CA ARG A 275 3.44 0.90 3.28
C ARG A 275 2.78 -0.43 2.97
N LEU A 276 2.21 -0.60 1.78
CA LEU A 276 1.63 -1.87 1.33
C LEU A 276 2.64 -3.00 1.50
N LYS A 277 3.84 -2.83 0.94
CA LYS A 277 4.89 -3.85 0.95
C LYS A 277 5.44 -4.11 2.35
N THR A 278 5.71 -3.06 3.13
CA THR A 278 6.26 -3.19 4.49
C THR A 278 5.26 -3.82 5.45
N LEU A 279 3.98 -3.43 5.39
CA LEU A 279 2.95 -3.85 6.35
C LEU A 279 2.29 -5.18 5.95
N THR A 280 2.06 -5.43 4.66
CA THR A 280 1.36 -6.67 4.21
C THR A 280 2.28 -7.69 3.54
N GLY A 281 3.52 -7.31 3.21
CA GLY A 281 4.55 -8.18 2.65
C GLY A 281 4.74 -7.98 1.15
N HIS A 282 5.94 -8.33 0.66
CA HIS A 282 6.35 -8.15 -0.75
C HIS A 282 5.83 -9.22 -1.71
N SER A 283 5.24 -10.29 -1.18
CA SER A 283 4.76 -11.44 -1.96
C SER A 283 3.29 -11.69 -1.69
N LEU A 284 2.58 -12.15 -2.71
CA LEU A 284 1.24 -12.72 -2.59
C LEU A 284 1.34 -14.12 -2.00
N TRP A 285 0.41 -14.46 -1.11
CA TRP A 285 0.29 -15.80 -0.57
C TRP A 285 -0.62 -16.70 -1.40
N ALA A 286 -1.64 -16.11 -2.01
CA ALA A 286 -2.57 -16.80 -2.90
C ALA A 286 -1.85 -17.31 -4.16
N ARG A 287 -2.23 -18.52 -4.59
CA ARG A 287 -1.69 -19.18 -5.79
C ARG A 287 -2.57 -19.03 -7.02
N ILE A 288 -3.88 -18.87 -6.82
CA ILE A 288 -4.89 -18.73 -7.88
C ILE A 288 -5.13 -17.25 -8.12
N VAL A 289 -5.30 -16.85 -9.38
CA VAL A 289 -5.41 -15.44 -9.79
C VAL A 289 -6.59 -14.73 -9.10
N GLY A 290 -7.78 -15.33 -9.05
CA GLY A 290 -8.92 -14.74 -8.33
C GLY A 290 -8.62 -14.46 -6.86
N SER A 291 -8.02 -15.42 -6.15
CA SER A 291 -7.59 -15.22 -4.77
C SER A 291 -6.46 -14.19 -4.61
N GLN A 292 -5.60 -14.02 -5.63
CA GLN A 292 -4.57 -12.98 -5.62
C GLN A 292 -5.18 -11.59 -5.73
N ALA A 293 -6.18 -11.41 -6.62
CA ALA A 293 -6.91 -10.16 -6.75
C ALA A 293 -7.63 -9.79 -5.42
N THR A 294 -8.34 -10.76 -4.84
CA THR A 294 -8.97 -10.59 -3.51
C THR A 294 -7.95 -10.27 -2.43
N GLU A 295 -6.80 -10.94 -2.42
CA GLU A 295 -5.73 -10.65 -1.46
C GLU A 295 -5.24 -9.20 -1.58
N VAL A 296 -5.07 -8.69 -2.81
CA VAL A 296 -4.70 -7.29 -3.06
C VAL A 296 -5.77 -6.33 -2.55
N ALA A 297 -7.03 -6.57 -2.88
CA ALA A 297 -8.14 -5.71 -2.43
C ALA A 297 -8.28 -5.69 -0.90
N ILE A 298 -8.13 -6.84 -0.23
CA ILE A 298 -8.13 -6.91 1.24
C ILE A 298 -6.96 -6.14 1.84
N ARG A 299 -5.77 -6.23 1.24
CA ARG A 299 -4.60 -5.45 1.69
C ARG A 299 -4.86 -3.94 1.56
N ALA A 300 -5.53 -3.50 0.49
CA ALA A 300 -5.94 -2.11 0.35
C ALA A 300 -6.92 -1.70 1.46
N GLY A 301 -7.95 -2.50 1.74
CA GLY A 301 -8.89 -2.25 2.84
C GLY A 301 -8.21 -2.20 4.22
N VAL A 302 -7.25 -3.10 4.47
CA VAL A 302 -6.42 -3.11 5.69
C VAL A 302 -5.62 -1.81 5.82
N LEU A 303 -4.99 -1.34 4.74
CA LEU A 303 -4.27 -0.06 4.76
C LEU A 303 -5.19 1.13 5.02
N ASN A 304 -6.39 1.15 4.46
CA ASN A 304 -7.39 2.19 4.74
C ASN A 304 -7.72 2.24 6.23
N ARG A 305 -7.98 1.08 6.84
CA ARG A 305 -8.23 0.98 8.28
C ARG A 305 -7.02 1.41 9.11
N MET A 306 -5.81 1.03 8.72
CA MET A 306 -4.57 1.49 9.39
C MET A 306 -4.35 3.00 9.27
N THR A 307 -4.72 3.60 8.14
CA THR A 307 -4.68 5.06 7.93
C THR A 307 -5.70 5.75 8.83
N ALA A 308 -6.92 5.21 8.95
CA ALA A 308 -7.95 5.75 9.84
C ALA A 308 -7.53 5.70 11.31
N LEU A 309 -6.87 4.61 11.75
CA LEU A 309 -6.36 4.47 13.11
C LEU A 309 -5.16 5.36 13.40
N ALA A 310 -4.21 5.47 12.47
CA ALA A 310 -2.99 6.24 12.65
C ALA A 310 -2.57 6.94 11.36
N ARG A 311 -2.91 8.24 11.27
CA ARG A 311 -2.44 9.13 10.21
C ARG A 311 -1.50 10.19 10.79
N PRO A 312 -0.25 10.28 10.31
CA PRO A 312 0.66 11.34 10.74
C PRO A 312 0.26 12.68 10.10
N GLN A 313 0.25 13.75 10.90
CA GLN A 313 0.17 15.13 10.43
C GLN A 313 1.58 15.71 10.32
N SER A 314 2.24 15.38 9.22
CA SER A 314 3.62 15.83 8.95
C SER A 314 3.62 17.25 8.41
N VAL A 315 4.38 18.14 9.05
CA VAL A 315 4.65 19.49 8.55
C VAL A 315 6.12 19.65 8.21
N ARG A 316 6.41 20.36 7.13
CA ARG A 316 7.79 20.75 6.79
C ARG A 316 8.25 21.77 7.82
N VAL A 317 9.42 21.55 8.39
CA VAL A 317 10.06 22.47 9.34
C VAL A 317 11.25 23.11 8.63
N ALA A 318 11.42 24.42 8.83
CA ALA A 318 12.62 25.10 8.37
C ALA A 318 13.84 24.44 9.04
N ARG A 319 14.86 24.13 8.23
CA ARG A 319 16.12 23.63 8.76
C ARG A 319 16.78 24.81 9.48
N ILE A 320 16.60 24.91 10.79
CA ILE A 320 17.47 25.75 11.61
C ILE A 320 18.84 25.11 11.50
N MET A 321 19.75 25.72 10.74
CA MET A 321 21.16 25.30 10.81
C MET A 321 21.59 25.59 12.24
N PRO A 322 22.03 24.59 13.02
CA PRO A 322 22.56 24.87 14.34
C PRO A 322 23.74 25.82 14.16
N HIS A 323 23.69 26.99 14.79
CA HIS A 323 24.90 27.75 15.07
C HIS A 323 25.87 26.78 15.74
N ARG A 324 27.11 26.75 15.27
CA ARG A 324 28.19 25.97 15.88
C ARG A 324 28.39 26.48 17.30
N GLU A 325 27.66 25.90 18.24
CA GLU A 325 28.08 25.85 19.63
C GLU A 325 28.11 24.37 20.04
N SER A 326 29.33 23.98 20.38
CA SER A 326 29.73 22.68 20.86
C SER A 326 28.98 22.30 22.13
N SER A 327 28.16 21.25 22.07
CA SER A 327 28.09 20.23 23.11
C SER A 327 27.18 19.07 22.66
N ALA A 328 27.62 17.87 22.98
CA ALA A 328 27.14 16.62 22.45
C ALA A 328 25.77 16.22 23.03
N PHE A 329 24.80 15.93 22.17
CA PHE A 329 23.72 14.97 22.45
C PHE A 329 23.29 14.32 21.13
N LYS A 330 23.91 13.18 20.80
CA LYS A 330 23.42 12.26 19.76
C LYS A 330 22.34 11.39 20.39
N PHE A 331 21.07 11.65 20.06
CA PHE A 331 20.02 10.67 20.22
C PHE A 331 20.03 9.75 18.99
N ASP A 332 20.58 8.55 19.14
CA ASP A 332 20.46 7.49 18.14
C ASP A 332 19.03 6.93 18.18
N LEU A 333 18.25 7.26 17.15
CA LEU A 333 17.05 6.50 16.80
C LEU A 333 17.50 5.14 16.25
N CYS A 334 17.45 4.11 17.09
CA CYS A 334 17.58 2.71 16.70
C CYS A 334 16.53 2.35 15.63
N ASN A 335 16.89 2.47 14.35
CA ASN A 335 16.35 1.65 13.29
C ASN A 335 17.34 0.51 13.05
N ASN A 336 17.05 -0.66 13.61
CA ASN A 336 17.77 -1.90 13.31
C ASN A 336 17.53 -2.29 11.84
N ALA A 337 18.32 -1.70 10.95
CA ALA A 337 18.60 -2.27 9.64
C ALA A 337 19.79 -3.21 9.81
N ILE A 338 19.53 -4.51 9.84
CA ILE A 338 20.55 -5.55 9.71
C ILE A 338 21.20 -5.38 8.33
N ARG A 339 22.30 -4.62 8.30
CA ARG A 339 23.30 -4.65 7.22
C ARG A 339 24.27 -5.77 7.58
N THR A 340 24.12 -6.93 6.96
CA THR A 340 25.21 -7.90 6.90
C THR A 340 26.31 -7.32 6.02
N ASP A 341 27.36 -6.83 6.65
CA ASP A 341 28.60 -6.48 5.96
C ASP A 341 29.27 -7.77 5.46
N LYS A 342 29.48 -7.83 4.15
CA LYS A 342 30.27 -8.87 3.49
C LYS A 342 31.61 -8.25 3.16
N ARG A 343 32.60 -8.46 4.02
CA ARG A 343 34.02 -8.55 3.66
C ARG A 343 34.82 -9.04 4.88
N ASN A 344 35.73 -9.98 4.63
CA ASN A 344 36.71 -10.60 5.52
C ASN A 344 36.24 -11.65 6.54
N SER A 345 36.25 -12.92 6.12
CA SER A 345 37.03 -13.95 6.82
C SER A 345 37.45 -15.06 5.85
N ARG A 346 38.70 -15.01 5.40
CA ARG A 346 39.46 -16.18 4.95
C ARG A 346 40.33 -16.62 6.13
N LYS A 347 40.32 -17.93 6.38
CA LYS A 347 41.20 -18.73 7.25
C LYS A 347 40.88 -18.75 8.75
N GLY A 348 40.83 -19.96 9.30
CA GLY A 348 40.92 -20.22 10.74
C GLY A 348 39.87 -21.20 11.28
N THR A 349 40.07 -22.49 11.01
CA THR A 349 39.56 -23.61 11.82
C THR A 349 39.87 -23.40 13.31
N PHE A 350 38.91 -23.65 14.21
CA PHE A 350 39.08 -24.42 15.46
C PHE A 350 37.71 -24.59 16.13
N GLY A 351 37.34 -25.83 16.44
CA GLY A 351 36.16 -26.14 17.23
C GLY A 351 36.44 -25.99 18.73
N CYS A 352 35.37 -25.82 19.50
CA CYS A 352 35.24 -26.38 20.85
C CYS A 352 33.78 -26.30 21.31
N LEU A 353 33.25 -27.46 21.70
CA LEU A 353 32.20 -27.62 22.69
C LEU A 353 32.58 -26.84 23.96
N PHE A 354 31.62 -26.29 24.70
CA PHE A 354 31.35 -26.72 26.08
C PHE A 354 30.14 -26.02 26.68
N LEU A 355 29.36 -26.81 27.43
CA LEU A 355 28.33 -26.42 28.39
C LEU A 355 28.88 -25.41 29.42
N TRP A 356 28.01 -24.54 29.94
CA TRP A 356 28.18 -24.08 31.31
C TRP A 356 26.87 -24.02 32.09
N GLN A 357 27.02 -24.38 33.36
CA GLN A 357 26.06 -24.90 34.30
C GLN A 357 25.80 -23.85 35.38
N MET A 358 24.61 -23.90 35.99
CA MET A 358 24.23 -23.11 37.16
C MET A 358 25.19 -23.29 38.34
N SER A 359 25.44 -22.20 39.09
CA SER A 359 25.56 -22.29 40.55
C SER A 359 25.24 -20.98 41.26
N SER A 360 24.50 -21.17 42.36
CA SER A 360 24.02 -20.21 43.35
C SER A 360 25.11 -19.42 44.05
N ALA A 361 24.74 -18.24 44.55
CA ALA A 361 25.28 -17.70 45.80
C ALA A 361 24.12 -17.24 46.70
N ARG A 362 23.96 -17.93 47.83
CA ARG A 362 23.22 -17.47 49.03
C ARG A 362 24.04 -16.39 49.73
N HIS A 363 23.41 -15.38 50.33
CA HIS A 363 23.37 -15.20 51.79
C HIS A 363 22.62 -13.93 52.26
N ASN A 364 22.13 -14.03 53.50
CA ASN A 364 21.52 -13.08 54.44
C ASN A 364 19.99 -12.92 54.32
N ARG A 365 19.19 -13.24 55.34
CA ARG A 365 19.41 -13.57 56.77
C ARG A 365 18.36 -14.58 57.24
#